data_AF-A0A7S3N186-F1
#
_entry.id   AF-A0A7S3N186-F1
#
_cell.length_a   1.000
_cell.length_b   1.000
_cell.length_c   1.000
_cell.angle_alpha   90.00
_cell.angle_beta   90.00
_cell.angle_gamma   90.00
#
_symmetry.space_group_name_H-M   'P 1'
#
loop_
_entity.id
_entity.type
_entity.pdbx_description
1 polymer ?
#
loop_
_entity_poly.entity_id
_entity_poly.type
_entity_poly.pdbx_seq_one_letter_code
_entity_poly.pdbx_strand_id
1 'polypeptide(L)'
;IVYAMRCGFYGGNPLKMVQEDFPVLKPTFFPSVPRLYNRIYGLIKSRIEGLTGCRKWLATKALDTKMRNLKATGQVTHGCFDKLVFNKMRALLGGNIRLMSTGSAPISGEVVDFIKVCFCCPFVEGYGLTESSAASFSQIPGDMTSGNIGGPVANVKLRLRDIPEMNYHSTSSPPQGEILLWGTSVMEGYFKNEEKTKEAFLGDWFLTGDVGEVADNGSVRIIDRAK
;
A
#
# COMPACT_ATOMS: atom_id res chain seq x y z
N ILE A 1 -0.30 21.87 -7.49
CA ILE A 1 -1.75 22.11 -7.34
C ILE A 1 -2.48 21.30 -8.42
N VAL A 2 -3.32 20.34 -8.03
CA VAL A 2 -4.20 19.60 -8.96
C VAL A 2 -5.51 20.38 -9.01
N TYR A 3 -5.83 21.00 -10.14
CA TYR A 3 -6.98 21.91 -10.25
C TYR A 3 -8.33 21.20 -10.45
N ALA A 4 -8.32 19.93 -10.88
CA ALA A 4 -9.50 19.07 -10.99
C ALA A 4 -9.08 17.60 -11.14
N MET A 5 -9.95 16.66 -10.71
CA MET A 5 -9.79 15.22 -10.95
C MET A 5 -10.91 14.68 -11.83
N ARG A 6 -10.62 13.66 -12.64
CA ARG A 6 -11.61 12.88 -13.38
C ARG A 6 -11.63 11.48 -12.78
N CYS A 7 -12.81 11.01 -12.39
CA CYS A 7 -12.99 9.67 -11.84
C CYS A 7 -13.53 8.74 -12.93
N GLY A 8 -12.81 7.66 -13.21
CA GLY A 8 -13.29 6.58 -14.07
C GLY A 8 -14.00 5.52 -13.25
N PHE A 9 -15.18 5.09 -13.70
CA PHE A 9 -15.91 3.98 -13.10
C PHE A 9 -15.62 2.70 -13.86
N TYR A 10 -15.31 1.61 -13.14
CA TYR A 10 -15.00 0.32 -13.75
C TYR A 10 -16.26 -0.33 -14.32
N GLY A 11 -16.12 -1.09 -15.41
CA GLY A 11 -17.24 -1.69 -16.14
C GLY A 11 -17.93 -2.87 -15.44
N GLY A 12 -17.77 -3.04 -14.13
CA GLY A 12 -18.40 -4.12 -13.36
C GLY A 12 -17.61 -5.45 -13.31
N ASN A 13 -16.60 -5.64 -14.17
CA ASN A 13 -15.85 -6.90 -14.25
C ASN A 13 -14.33 -6.72 -14.04
N PRO A 14 -13.77 -7.09 -12.87
CA PRO A 14 -12.33 -7.00 -12.60
C PRO A 14 -11.44 -7.81 -13.56
N LEU A 15 -11.99 -8.85 -14.21
CA LEU A 15 -11.25 -9.66 -15.17
C LEU A 15 -10.94 -8.89 -16.47
N LYS A 16 -11.80 -7.93 -16.82
CA LYS A 16 -11.77 -7.18 -18.07
C LYS A 16 -11.11 -5.80 -17.95
N MET A 17 -10.84 -5.33 -16.72
CA MET A 17 -10.28 -3.98 -16.48
C MET A 17 -9.00 -3.70 -17.28
N VAL A 18 -8.11 -4.70 -17.40
CA VAL A 18 -6.84 -4.54 -18.14
C VAL A 18 -7.04 -4.43 -19.64
N GLN A 19 -8.04 -5.13 -20.21
CA GLN A 19 -8.29 -5.11 -21.66
C GLN A 19 -9.26 -4.02 -22.10
N GLU A 20 -10.23 -3.66 -21.26
CA GLU A 20 -11.36 -2.79 -21.63
C GLU A 20 -11.25 -1.42 -20.94
N ASP A 21 -11.13 -1.38 -19.61
CA ASP A 21 -11.24 -0.12 -18.85
C ASP A 21 -9.96 0.74 -18.89
N PHE A 22 -8.81 0.18 -18.51
CA PHE A 22 -7.56 0.96 -18.39
C PHE A 22 -7.05 1.56 -19.70
N PRO A 23 -7.17 0.89 -20.87
CA PRO A 23 -6.80 1.51 -22.15
C PRO A 23 -7.63 2.75 -22.50
N VAL A 24 -8.89 2.81 -22.05
CA VAL A 24 -9.78 3.96 -22.24
C VAL A 24 -9.51 5.03 -21.19
N LEU A 25 -9.46 4.65 -19.92
CA LEU A 25 -9.33 5.59 -18.79
C LEU A 25 -7.94 6.23 -18.70
N LYS A 26 -6.88 5.49 -19.04
CA LYS A 26 -5.47 5.89 -18.93
C LYS A 26 -5.16 6.66 -17.63
N PRO A 27 -5.43 6.04 -16.46
CA PRO A 27 -5.34 6.72 -15.17
C PRO A 27 -3.94 7.29 -14.89
N THR A 28 -3.89 8.40 -14.16
CA THR A 28 -2.64 8.96 -13.61
C THR A 28 -2.43 8.61 -12.14
N PHE A 29 -3.51 8.33 -11.43
CA PHE A 29 -3.53 7.84 -10.06
C PHE A 29 -4.39 6.58 -10.01
N PHE A 30 -3.86 5.53 -9.39
CA PHE A 30 -4.56 4.25 -9.28
C PHE A 30 -4.56 3.76 -7.84
N PRO A 31 -5.56 4.15 -7.03
CA PRO A 31 -5.80 3.55 -5.73
C PRO A 31 -6.47 2.20 -5.91
N SER A 32 -5.95 1.16 -5.27
CA SER A 32 -6.49 -0.19 -5.39
C SER A 32 -6.17 -1.03 -4.17
N VAL A 33 -6.91 -2.13 -3.98
CA VAL A 33 -6.70 -3.08 -2.88
C VAL A 33 -5.62 -4.12 -3.22
N PRO A 34 -4.97 -4.76 -2.21
CA PRO A 34 -3.92 -5.76 -2.41
C PRO A 34 -4.33 -6.90 -3.34
N ARG A 35 -5.59 -7.32 -3.29
CA ARG A 35 -6.11 -8.41 -4.12
C ARG A 35 -5.93 -8.15 -5.62
N LEU A 36 -6.17 -6.92 -6.07
CA LEU A 36 -6.04 -6.57 -7.47
C LEU A 36 -4.56 -6.37 -7.86
N TYR A 37 -3.72 -5.82 -6.98
CA TYR A 37 -2.28 -5.77 -7.21
C TYR A 37 -1.64 -7.16 -7.30
N ASN A 38 -2.00 -8.08 -6.40
CA ASN A 38 -1.55 -9.47 -6.46
C ASN A 38 -1.95 -10.17 -7.78
N ARG A 39 -3.15 -9.87 -8.27
CA ARG A 39 -3.60 -10.35 -9.59
C ARG A 39 -2.75 -9.79 -10.73
N ILE A 40 -2.47 -8.48 -10.71
CA ILE A 40 -1.59 -7.84 -11.71
C ILE A 40 -0.18 -8.42 -11.64
N TYR A 41 0.36 -8.60 -10.43
CA TYR A 41 1.64 -9.28 -10.18
C TYR A 41 1.65 -10.67 -10.83
N GLY A 42 0.66 -11.52 -10.52
CA GLY A 42 0.54 -12.87 -11.09
C GLY A 42 0.42 -12.88 -12.61
N LEU A 43 -0.35 -11.94 -13.19
CA LEU A 43 -0.49 -11.79 -14.63
C LEU A 43 0.85 -11.43 -15.29
N ILE A 44 1.60 -10.47 -14.75
CA ILE A 44 2.89 -10.06 -15.31
C ILE A 44 3.90 -11.21 -15.15
N LYS A 45 3.95 -11.84 -13.98
CA LYS A 45 4.87 -12.96 -13.70
C LYS A 45 4.63 -14.13 -14.66
N SER A 46 3.37 -14.56 -14.82
CA SER A 46 2.99 -15.60 -15.77
C SER A 46 3.37 -15.26 -17.22
N ARG A 47 3.17 -14.00 -17.65
CA ARG A 47 3.59 -13.54 -18.98
C ARG A 47 5.10 -13.63 -19.17
N ILE A 48 5.89 -13.29 -18.15
CA ILE A 48 7.36 -13.37 -18.22
C ILE A 48 7.82 -14.82 -18.23
N GLU A 49 7.22 -15.68 -17.41
CA GLU A 49 7.54 -17.10 -17.35
C GLU A 49 7.31 -17.80 -18.69
N GLY A 50 6.24 -17.43 -19.40
CA GLY A 50 5.90 -17.90 -20.74
C GLY A 50 6.77 -17.32 -21.88
N LEU A 51 7.63 -16.32 -21.61
CA LEU A 51 8.62 -15.89 -22.61
C LEU A 51 9.71 -16.96 -22.77
N THR A 52 10.34 -17.01 -23.95
CA THR A 52 11.47 -17.90 -24.24
C THR A 52 12.64 -17.14 -24.87
N GLY A 53 13.83 -17.76 -24.82
CA GLY A 53 15.06 -17.23 -25.45
C GLY A 53 15.45 -15.83 -24.98
N CYS A 54 15.91 -15.00 -25.92
CA CYS A 54 16.42 -13.66 -25.64
C CYS A 54 15.38 -12.73 -24.98
N ARG A 55 14.08 -12.93 -25.26
CA ARG A 55 13.01 -12.11 -24.66
C ARG A 55 12.86 -12.39 -23.17
N LYS A 56 12.92 -13.66 -22.76
CA LYS A 56 12.92 -14.04 -21.34
C LYS A 56 14.14 -13.49 -20.63
N TRP A 57 15.32 -13.74 -21.21
CA TRP A 57 16.58 -13.25 -20.66
C TRP A 57 16.56 -11.73 -20.45
N LEU A 58 16.09 -10.97 -21.46
CA LEU A 58 16.01 -9.51 -21.37
C LEU A 58 15.03 -9.06 -20.29
N ALA A 59 13.84 -9.67 -20.21
CA ALA A 59 12.83 -9.33 -19.20
C ALA A 59 13.33 -9.59 -17.77
N THR A 60 13.94 -10.76 -17.54
CA THR A 60 14.52 -11.11 -16.24
C THR A 60 15.68 -10.17 -15.89
N LYS A 61 16.62 -9.95 -16.82
CA LYS A 61 17.76 -9.06 -16.57
C LYS A 61 17.32 -7.61 -16.28
N ALA A 62 16.30 -7.14 -16.98
CA ALA A 62 15.73 -5.81 -16.76
C ALA A 62 15.07 -5.69 -15.37
N LEU A 63 14.29 -6.69 -14.96
CA LEU A 63 13.69 -6.75 -13.62
C LEU A 63 14.76 -6.79 -12.53
N ASP A 64 15.73 -7.70 -12.63
CA ASP A 64 16.81 -7.83 -11.64
C ASP A 64 17.60 -6.53 -11.49
N THR A 65 17.82 -5.83 -12.60
CA THR A 65 18.55 -4.55 -12.59
C THR A 65 17.76 -3.47 -11.87
N LYS A 66 16.48 -3.30 -12.19
CA LYS A 66 15.66 -2.29 -11.53
C LYS A 66 15.35 -2.64 -10.08
N MET A 67 15.23 -3.92 -9.74
CA MET A 67 15.09 -4.36 -8.35
C MET A 67 16.34 -4.03 -7.52
N ARG A 68 17.54 -4.24 -8.09
CA ARG A 68 18.79 -3.79 -7.47
C ARG A 68 18.84 -2.27 -7.31
N ASN A 69 18.45 -1.51 -8.34
CA ASN A 69 18.42 -0.04 -8.25
C ASN A 69 17.42 0.46 -7.21
N LEU A 70 16.23 -0.14 -7.12
CA LEU A 70 15.23 0.20 -6.11
C LEU A 70 15.82 0.01 -4.70
N LYS A 71 16.46 -1.12 -4.44
CA LYS A 71 17.06 -1.41 -3.13
C LYS A 71 18.26 -0.51 -2.81
N ALA A 72 19.05 -0.15 -3.80
CA ALA A 72 20.27 0.64 -3.60
C ALA A 72 20.01 2.15 -3.49
N THR A 73 19.08 2.69 -4.28
CA THR A 73 18.89 4.15 -4.43
C THR A 73 17.42 4.59 -4.42
N GLY A 74 16.47 3.66 -4.31
CA GLY A 74 15.06 3.96 -4.46
C GLY A 74 14.62 4.18 -5.91
N GLN A 75 15.51 4.07 -6.92
CA GLN A 75 15.11 4.35 -8.30
C GLN A 75 14.25 3.25 -8.91
N VAL A 76 13.10 3.67 -9.45
CA VAL A 76 12.14 2.80 -10.17
C VAL A 76 12.17 3.00 -11.69
N THR A 77 13.08 3.80 -12.23
CA THR A 77 13.22 4.09 -13.66
C THR A 77 14.59 3.65 -14.20
N HIS A 78 14.67 3.35 -15.49
CA HIS A 78 15.91 2.97 -16.16
C HIS A 78 15.91 3.39 -17.64
N GLY A 79 16.94 4.11 -18.09
CA GLY A 79 16.97 4.75 -19.42
C GLY A 79 16.70 3.82 -20.61
N CYS A 80 17.32 2.63 -20.65
CA CYS A 80 17.10 1.66 -21.73
C CYS A 80 15.94 0.68 -21.46
N PHE A 81 15.92 0.03 -20.30
CA PHE A 81 14.94 -1.01 -20.01
C PHE A 81 13.50 -0.50 -19.92
N ASP A 82 13.28 0.76 -19.55
CA ASP A 82 11.93 1.31 -19.51
C ASP A 82 11.31 1.34 -20.90
N LYS A 83 12.10 1.75 -21.91
CA LYS A 83 11.65 1.77 -23.31
C LYS A 83 11.47 0.36 -23.87
N LEU A 84 12.37 -0.56 -23.57
CA LEU A 84 12.42 -1.90 -24.17
C LEU A 84 11.42 -2.89 -23.53
N VAL A 85 11.23 -2.80 -22.21
CA VAL A 85 10.50 -3.79 -21.41
C VAL A 85 9.33 -3.14 -20.68
N PHE A 86 9.57 -2.13 -19.83
CA PHE A 86 8.56 -1.67 -18.87
C PHE A 86 7.44 -0.83 -19.47
N ASN A 87 7.64 -0.15 -20.61
CA ASN A 87 6.55 0.55 -21.29
C ASN A 87 5.40 -0.40 -21.68
N LYS A 88 5.70 -1.67 -21.99
CA LYS A 88 4.67 -2.69 -22.24
C LYS A 88 3.91 -3.07 -20.97
N MET A 89 4.59 -3.06 -19.82
CA MET A 89 3.96 -3.31 -18.52
C MET A 89 3.12 -2.11 -18.09
N ARG A 90 3.64 -0.88 -18.24
CA ARG A 90 2.91 0.37 -17.99
C ARG A 90 1.62 0.48 -18.80
N ALA A 91 1.64 0.02 -20.05
CA ALA A 91 0.46 -0.02 -20.90
C ALA A 91 -0.69 -0.86 -20.33
N LEU A 92 -0.42 -1.82 -19.42
CA LEU A 92 -1.46 -2.61 -18.74
C LEU A 92 -2.38 -1.74 -17.87
N LEU A 93 -1.88 -0.61 -17.36
CA LEU A 93 -2.65 0.39 -16.62
C LEU A 93 -2.85 1.67 -17.46
N GLY A 94 -2.85 1.55 -18.79
CA GLY A 94 -3.08 2.66 -19.72
C GLY A 94 -1.89 3.61 -19.92
N GLY A 95 -0.72 3.32 -19.33
CA GLY A 95 0.56 3.98 -19.65
C GLY A 95 0.84 5.31 -18.94
N ASN A 96 -0.15 5.89 -18.24
CA ASN A 96 -0.07 7.25 -17.68
C ASN A 96 0.08 7.30 -16.15
N ILE A 97 0.19 6.15 -15.49
CA ILE A 97 0.30 6.07 -14.03
C ILE A 97 1.51 6.85 -13.52
N ARG A 98 1.26 7.67 -12.50
CA ARG A 98 2.24 8.53 -11.80
C ARG A 98 2.27 8.29 -10.30
N LEU A 99 1.20 7.73 -9.74
CA LEU A 99 1.12 7.28 -8.34
C LEU A 99 0.19 6.07 -8.23
N MET A 100 0.58 5.09 -7.43
CA MET A 100 -0.25 3.96 -7.01
C MET A 100 -0.38 3.99 -5.49
N SER A 101 -1.52 3.55 -4.97
CA SER A 101 -1.71 3.45 -3.53
C SER A 101 -2.53 2.22 -3.14
N THR A 102 -2.23 1.63 -1.99
CA THR A 102 -2.99 0.51 -1.43
C THR A 102 -3.36 0.75 0.02
N GLY A 103 -4.40 0.05 0.47
CA GLY A 103 -4.81 -0.05 1.87
C GLY A 103 -5.76 -1.23 2.05
N SER A 104 -6.63 -1.18 3.06
CA SER A 104 -7.68 -2.18 3.39
C SER A 104 -7.21 -3.57 3.85
N ALA A 105 -6.02 -4.01 3.44
CA ALA A 105 -5.45 -5.29 3.84
C ALA A 105 -3.92 -5.28 3.67
N PRO A 106 -3.18 -6.22 4.31
CA PRO A 106 -1.75 -6.37 4.10
C PRO A 106 -1.39 -6.76 2.65
N ILE A 107 -0.23 -6.29 2.18
CA ILE A 107 0.41 -6.71 0.94
C ILE A 107 1.89 -7.01 1.21
N SER A 108 2.48 -7.98 0.51
CA SER A 108 3.90 -8.28 0.72
C SER A 108 4.80 -7.21 0.09
N GLY A 109 5.92 -6.92 0.75
CA GLY A 109 6.91 -5.97 0.23
C GLY A 109 7.47 -6.39 -1.14
N GLU A 110 7.58 -7.71 -1.41
CA GLU A 110 7.98 -8.22 -2.72
C GLU A 110 7.02 -7.77 -3.83
N VAL A 111 5.70 -7.87 -3.60
CA VAL A 111 4.69 -7.48 -4.58
C VAL A 111 4.73 -5.96 -4.78
N VAL A 112 4.87 -5.19 -3.70
CA VAL A 112 5.00 -3.72 -3.78
C VAL A 112 6.22 -3.32 -4.59
N ASP A 113 7.39 -3.86 -4.29
CA ASP A 113 8.65 -3.59 -5.00
C ASP A 113 8.55 -3.97 -6.49
N PHE A 114 7.98 -5.14 -6.77
CA PHE A 114 7.77 -5.60 -8.13
C PHE A 114 6.86 -4.65 -8.91
N ILE A 115 5.74 -4.22 -8.32
CA ILE A 115 4.80 -3.30 -8.97
C ILE A 115 5.45 -1.92 -9.16
N LYS A 116 6.18 -1.38 -8.17
CA LYS A 116 6.97 -0.14 -8.29
C LYS A 116 7.87 -0.17 -9.53
N VAL A 117 8.64 -1.25 -9.68
CA VAL A 117 9.57 -1.46 -10.80
C VAL A 117 8.85 -1.65 -12.14
N CYS A 118 7.80 -2.48 -12.18
CA CYS A 118 7.07 -2.81 -13.40
C CYS A 118 6.39 -1.58 -14.03
N PHE A 119 5.86 -0.70 -13.19
CA PHE A 119 5.13 0.49 -13.64
C PHE A 119 5.96 1.78 -13.63
N CYS A 120 7.24 1.69 -13.22
CA CYS A 120 8.15 2.82 -13.10
C CYS A 120 7.59 3.96 -12.23
N CYS A 121 6.92 3.62 -11.13
CA CYS A 121 6.06 4.54 -10.42
C CYS A 121 6.14 4.33 -8.90
N PRO A 122 6.10 5.41 -8.09
CA PRO A 122 5.93 5.30 -6.66
C PRO A 122 4.65 4.55 -6.30
N PHE A 123 4.71 3.83 -5.19
CA PHE A 123 3.61 3.06 -4.62
C PHE A 123 3.60 3.33 -3.12
N VAL A 124 2.48 3.82 -2.61
CA VAL A 124 2.31 4.16 -1.20
C VAL A 124 1.31 3.23 -0.53
N GLU A 125 1.65 2.73 0.64
CA GLU A 125 0.75 2.00 1.51
C GLU A 125 0.13 2.95 2.54
N GLY A 126 -1.16 2.77 2.81
CA GLY A 126 -1.87 3.47 3.86
C GLY A 126 -2.73 2.52 4.67
N TYR A 127 -2.93 2.86 5.93
CA TYR A 127 -3.78 2.13 6.85
C TYR A 127 -4.86 3.04 7.42
N GLY A 128 -6.03 2.47 7.64
CA GLY A 128 -7.21 3.19 8.05
C GLY A 128 -8.36 2.25 8.31
N LEU A 129 -9.31 2.71 9.09
CA LEU A 129 -10.51 1.98 9.47
C LEU A 129 -11.74 2.81 9.13
N THR A 130 -12.91 2.18 9.14
CA THR A 130 -14.18 2.92 8.99
C THR A 130 -14.34 3.87 10.18
N GLU A 131 -14.00 3.38 11.36
CA GLU A 131 -14.03 4.04 12.66
C GLU A 131 -13.04 5.22 12.77
N SER A 132 -12.09 5.33 11.84
CA SER A 132 -11.15 6.46 11.77
C SER A 132 -11.29 7.31 10.50
N SER A 133 -12.42 7.17 9.80
CA SER A 133 -12.78 7.90 8.58
C SER A 133 -11.72 7.78 7.47
N ALA A 134 -11.34 6.55 7.15
CA ALA A 134 -10.28 6.18 6.20
C ALA A 134 -8.86 6.38 6.76
N ALA A 135 -7.97 7.06 6.02
CA ALA A 135 -6.53 7.00 6.28
C ALA A 135 -6.15 7.58 7.66
N SER A 136 -5.56 6.74 8.50
CA SER A 136 -4.91 7.14 9.77
C SER A 136 -3.40 7.14 9.64
N PHE A 137 -2.86 6.31 8.74
CA PHE A 137 -1.44 6.29 8.40
C PHE A 137 -1.28 6.29 6.89
N SER A 138 -0.20 6.92 6.43
CA SER A 138 0.17 6.91 5.03
C SER A 138 1.68 7.00 4.89
N GLN A 139 2.22 6.22 3.96
CA GLN A 139 3.52 6.54 3.38
C GLN A 139 3.42 7.84 2.57
N ILE A 140 4.54 8.55 2.45
CA ILE A 140 4.64 9.72 1.60
C ILE A 140 5.21 9.34 0.23
N PRO A 141 4.79 10.02 -0.86
CA PRO A 141 5.45 9.84 -2.15
C PRO A 141 6.94 10.19 -2.03
N GLY A 142 7.81 9.21 -2.27
CA GLY A 142 9.26 9.34 -2.08
C GLY A 142 9.82 8.41 -1.00
N ASP A 143 8.97 7.90 -0.10
CA ASP A 143 9.32 6.72 0.68
C ASP A 143 9.31 5.50 -0.25
N MET A 144 10.49 4.96 -0.53
CA MET A 144 10.66 3.81 -1.41
C MET A 144 10.70 2.49 -0.65
N THR A 145 10.61 2.52 0.67
CA THR A 145 10.50 1.31 1.50
C THR A 145 9.13 0.64 1.30
N SER A 146 9.06 -0.64 1.64
CA SER A 146 7.87 -1.49 1.46
C SER A 146 7.60 -2.29 2.72
N GLY A 147 6.36 -2.71 2.95
CA GLY A 147 5.99 -3.48 4.13
C GLY A 147 5.84 -2.63 5.39
N ASN A 148 5.48 -1.36 5.23
CA ASN A 148 5.08 -0.47 6.32
C ASN A 148 3.98 0.48 5.81
N ILE A 149 3.19 1.03 6.73
CA ILE A 149 2.06 1.91 6.44
C ILE A 149 2.42 3.39 6.56
N GLY A 150 3.71 3.70 6.67
CA GLY A 150 4.23 5.05 6.89
C GLY A 150 3.95 5.56 8.31
N GLY A 151 3.71 6.86 8.41
CA GLY A 151 3.47 7.55 9.68
C GLY A 151 2.02 8.03 9.82
N PRO A 152 1.64 8.50 11.02
CA PRO A 152 0.30 9.04 11.26
C PRO A 152 0.04 10.27 10.38
N VAL A 153 -1.17 10.39 9.84
CA VAL A 153 -1.59 11.59 9.10
C VAL A 153 -1.86 12.76 10.05
N ALA A 154 -1.88 13.98 9.52
CA ALA A 154 -1.83 15.22 10.32
C ALA A 154 -2.93 15.39 11.39
N ASN A 155 -4.07 14.71 11.22
CA ASN A 155 -5.24 14.83 12.10
C ASN A 155 -5.39 13.68 13.10
N VAL A 156 -4.43 12.76 13.18
CA VAL A 156 -4.44 11.65 14.15
C VAL A 156 -3.14 11.59 14.97
N LYS A 157 -3.26 11.12 16.20
CA LYS A 157 -2.16 10.78 17.10
C LYS A 157 -2.16 9.27 17.31
N LEU A 158 -0.96 8.71 17.39
CA LEU A 158 -0.70 7.31 17.72
C LEU A 158 -0.32 7.17 19.20
N ARG A 159 -0.82 6.11 19.84
CA ARG A 159 -0.32 5.57 21.10
C ARG A 159 -0.22 4.05 20.96
N LEU A 160 0.77 3.42 21.59
CA LEU A 160 0.81 1.97 21.75
C LEU A 160 0.30 1.60 23.14
N ARG A 161 -0.59 0.61 23.22
CA ARG A 161 -0.98 -0.04 24.47
C ARG A 161 -0.32 -1.41 24.56
N ASP A 162 0.35 -1.68 25.67
CA ASP A 162 0.92 -3.00 25.94
C ASP A 162 -0.16 -4.09 25.91
N ILE A 163 0.24 -5.28 25.46
CA ILE A 163 -0.56 -6.51 25.47
C ILE A 163 0.32 -7.62 26.08
N PRO A 164 0.50 -7.64 27.42
CA PRO A 164 1.41 -8.58 28.09
C PRO A 164 1.10 -10.05 27.79
N GLU A 165 -0.17 -10.40 27.62
CA GLU A 165 -0.65 -11.74 27.30
C GLU A 165 -0.18 -12.24 25.92
N MET A 166 0.16 -11.33 25.01
CA MET A 166 0.73 -11.62 23.69
C MET A 166 2.23 -11.28 23.61
N ASN A 167 2.85 -10.88 24.72
CA ASN A 167 4.25 -10.44 24.80
C ASN A 167 4.57 -9.21 23.92
N TYR A 168 3.61 -8.29 23.77
CA TYR A 168 3.83 -7.01 23.11
C TYR A 168 3.92 -5.87 24.12
N HIS A 169 5.03 -5.12 24.07
CA HIS A 169 5.31 -4.02 24.98
C HIS A 169 5.76 -2.77 24.24
N SER A 170 5.22 -1.62 24.62
CA SER A 170 5.60 -0.32 24.07
C SER A 170 7.05 0.04 24.39
N THR A 171 7.65 -0.62 25.38
CA THR A 171 9.07 -0.51 25.75
C THR A 171 9.98 -1.55 25.08
N SER A 172 9.44 -2.44 24.24
CA SER A 172 10.24 -3.34 23.42
C SER A 172 11.14 -2.58 22.44
N SER A 173 12.13 -3.26 21.88
CA SER A 173 12.99 -2.73 20.82
C SER A 173 12.90 -3.65 19.59
N PRO A 174 12.13 -3.30 18.55
CA PRO A 174 11.33 -2.06 18.40
C PRO A 174 10.07 -2.01 19.30
N PRO A 175 9.52 -0.81 19.58
CA PRO A 175 8.26 -0.64 20.32
C PRO A 175 7.08 -1.34 19.65
N GLN A 176 6.32 -2.12 20.42
CA GLN A 176 5.19 -2.91 19.92
C GLN A 176 3.96 -2.77 20.82
N GLY A 177 2.76 -2.93 20.28
CA GLY A 177 1.53 -2.91 21.08
C GLY A 177 0.29 -2.66 20.25
N GLU A 178 -0.88 -2.66 20.87
CA GLU A 178 -2.11 -2.25 20.19
C GLU A 178 -2.01 -0.78 19.78
N ILE A 179 -2.35 -0.50 18.53
CA ILE A 179 -2.45 0.87 18.01
C ILE A 179 -3.71 1.51 18.58
N LEU A 180 -3.53 2.62 19.28
CA LEU A 180 -4.59 3.50 19.75
C LEU A 180 -4.58 4.79 18.92
N LEU A 181 -5.77 5.24 18.54
CA LEU A 181 -5.95 6.46 17.74
C LEU A 181 -6.68 7.53 18.53
N TRP A 182 -6.20 8.77 18.44
CA TRP A 182 -6.91 9.96 18.89
C TRP A 182 -6.86 10.99 17.77
N GLY A 183 -7.98 11.63 17.42
CA GLY A 183 -7.97 12.60 16.33
C GLY A 183 -9.36 12.97 15.84
N THR A 184 -9.44 14.00 15.00
CA THR A 184 -10.72 14.53 14.52
C THR A 184 -11.41 13.63 13.49
N SER A 185 -10.72 12.61 12.96
CA SER A 185 -11.31 11.62 12.07
C SER A 185 -11.82 10.36 12.77
N VAL A 186 -11.52 10.20 14.07
CA VAL A 186 -12.03 9.10 14.88
C VAL A 186 -13.54 9.29 15.08
N MET A 187 -14.30 8.21 14.92
CA MET A 187 -15.75 8.20 15.08
C MET A 187 -16.15 8.66 16.48
N GLU A 188 -17.38 9.15 16.61
CA GLU A 188 -17.97 9.47 17.92
C GLU A 188 -18.52 8.22 18.63
N GLY A 189 -18.81 7.16 17.88
CA GLY A 189 -19.35 5.91 18.39
C GLY A 189 -20.18 5.16 17.35
N TYR A 190 -20.71 4.00 17.75
CA TYR A 190 -21.56 3.18 16.91
C TYR A 190 -23.03 3.58 17.06
N PHE A 191 -23.74 3.66 15.93
CA PHE A 191 -25.14 4.07 15.90
C PHE A 191 -26.02 3.18 16.77
N LYS A 192 -26.69 3.79 17.77
CA LYS A 192 -27.59 3.12 18.74
C LYS A 192 -26.95 1.94 19.49
N ASN A 193 -25.63 1.97 19.69
CA ASN A 193 -24.93 0.92 20.41
C ASN A 193 -23.91 1.53 21.40
N GLU A 194 -24.41 1.98 22.54
CA GLU A 194 -23.58 2.60 23.59
C GLU A 194 -22.60 1.60 24.22
N GLU A 195 -22.98 0.33 24.34
CA GLU A 195 -22.12 -0.72 24.89
C GLU A 195 -20.89 -0.92 24.00
N LYS A 196 -21.08 -1.17 22.70
CA LYS A 196 -19.97 -1.27 21.75
C LYS A 196 -19.18 0.02 21.61
N THR A 197 -19.83 1.17 21.77
CA THR A 197 -19.12 2.46 21.78
C THR A 197 -18.18 2.52 22.97
N LYS A 198 -18.65 2.23 24.19
CA LYS A 198 -17.80 2.24 25.39
C LYS A 198 -16.67 1.21 25.29
N GLU A 199 -16.93 0.03 24.75
CA GLU A 199 -15.91 -1.02 24.55
C GLU A 199 -14.80 -0.61 23.57
N ALA A 200 -15.11 0.24 22.57
CA ALA A 200 -14.15 0.64 21.54
C ALA A 200 -13.17 1.74 21.98
N PHE A 201 -13.35 2.31 23.17
CA PHE A 201 -12.54 3.42 23.65
C PHE A 201 -11.90 3.14 25.01
N LEU A 202 -10.65 3.56 25.15
CA LEU A 202 -9.94 3.70 26.41
C LEU A 202 -9.76 5.20 26.72
N GLY A 203 -10.71 5.76 27.47
CA GLY A 203 -10.83 7.21 27.60
C GLY A 203 -11.15 7.84 26.24
N ASP A 204 -10.35 8.80 25.80
CA ASP A 204 -10.53 9.44 24.49
C ASP A 204 -9.82 8.70 23.33
N TRP A 205 -9.18 7.56 23.61
CA TRP A 205 -8.40 6.82 22.61
C TRP A 205 -9.20 5.65 22.05
N PHE A 206 -9.36 5.62 20.73
CA PHE A 206 -9.99 4.51 20.03
C PHE A 206 -9.04 3.30 19.94
N LEU A 207 -9.55 2.14 20.31
CA LEU A 207 -8.89 0.83 20.26
C LEU A 207 -9.06 0.24 18.86
N THR A 208 -7.97 0.18 18.07
CA THR A 208 -8.05 -0.32 16.68
C THR A 208 -8.21 -1.84 16.60
N GLY A 209 -7.82 -2.56 17.66
CA GLY A 209 -7.68 -4.01 17.65
C GLY A 209 -6.56 -4.52 16.72
N ASP A 210 -5.65 -3.65 16.28
CA ASP A 210 -4.47 -3.97 15.45
C ASP A 210 -3.19 -3.76 16.26
N VAL A 211 -2.23 -4.69 16.15
CA VAL A 211 -0.92 -4.59 16.78
C VAL A 211 0.05 -3.93 15.80
N GLY A 212 0.69 -2.86 16.26
CA GLY A 212 1.68 -2.10 15.53
C GLY A 212 3.09 -2.32 16.07
N GLU A 213 4.08 -2.22 15.18
CA GLU A 213 5.50 -2.08 15.47
C GLU A 213 5.98 -0.74 14.94
N VAL A 214 6.65 0.06 15.77
CA VAL A 214 7.23 1.35 15.36
C VAL A 214 8.72 1.15 15.07
N ALA A 215 9.12 1.33 13.82
CA ALA A 215 10.52 1.25 13.43
C ALA A 215 11.31 2.50 13.85
N ASP A 216 12.65 2.41 13.85
CA ASP A 216 13.55 3.51 14.26
C ASP A 216 13.34 4.81 13.49
N ASN A 217 12.87 4.73 12.24
CA ASN A 217 12.57 5.88 11.40
C ASN A 217 11.16 6.47 11.65
N GLY A 218 10.42 5.94 12.63
CA GLY A 218 9.05 6.33 12.97
C GLY A 218 7.96 5.73 12.08
N SER A 219 8.31 4.91 11.07
CA SER A 219 7.31 4.20 10.28
C SER A 219 6.66 3.07 11.08
N VAL A 220 5.39 2.80 10.81
CA VAL A 220 4.63 1.77 11.51
C VAL A 220 4.40 0.55 10.61
N ARG A 221 4.50 -0.64 11.18
CA ARG A 221 4.08 -1.90 10.55
C ARG A 221 2.91 -2.48 11.33
N ILE A 222 1.90 -2.98 10.62
CA ILE A 222 0.87 -3.83 11.23
C ILE A 222 1.43 -5.25 11.29
N ILE A 223 1.53 -5.82 12.49
CA ILE A 223 2.17 -7.12 12.71
C ILE A 223 1.20 -8.20 13.20
N ASP A 224 0.09 -7.82 13.85
CA ASP A 224 -0.91 -8.78 14.35
C ASP A 224 -2.28 -8.11 14.62
N ARG A 225 -3.25 -8.89 15.09
CA ARG A 225 -4.54 -8.43 15.64
C ARG A 225 -4.54 -8.63 17.15
N ALA A 226 -4.96 -7.61 17.90
CA ALA A 226 -5.10 -7.65 19.36
C ALA A 226 -6.39 -8.41 19.74
N LYS A 227 -6.37 -9.74 19.62
CA LYS A 227 -7.50 -10.64 19.95
C LYS A 227 -7.09 -11.71 20.95
#